data_AF-A0A7N2MKK8-F1
#
_entry.id   AF-A0A7N2MKK8-F1
#
_cell.length_a   1.000
_cell.length_b   1.000
_cell.length_c   1.000
_cell.angle_alpha   90.00
_cell.angle_beta   90.00
_cell.angle_gamma   90.00
#
_symmetry.space_group_name_H-M   'P 1'
#
loop_
_entity.id
_entity.type
_entity.pdbx_description
1 polymer ?
#
loop_
_entity_poly.entity_id
_entity_poly.type
_entity_poly.pdbx_seq_one_letter_code
_entity_poly.pdbx_strand_id
1 'polypeptide(L)'
;MAAAITAFPIALPNCPDSCGNVKIPYPFGTTEGCYLNDTANIDDGYYFINCTSNAQGQPQPMIWNLNVTSISMELGEIDIQMYNSIDCYDQSGTPLSPNNTATLYVPSFTVSVTKNKFVAVGCDT
;
A
#
# COMPACT_ATOMS: atom_id res chain seq x y z
N MET A 1 27.35 -18.59 23.00
CA MET A 1 27.76 -17.41 22.22
C MET A 1 26.53 -16.89 21.50
N ALA A 2 26.08 -15.68 21.81
CA ALA A 2 24.96 -15.05 21.09
C ALA A 2 25.53 -14.39 19.83
N ALA A 3 25.03 -14.78 18.66
CA ALA A 3 25.35 -14.11 17.41
C ALA A 3 24.68 -12.72 17.42
N ALA A 4 25.46 -11.66 17.24
CA ALA A 4 24.91 -10.34 17.00
C ALA A 4 24.32 -10.33 15.58
N ILE A 5 23.02 -10.11 15.46
CA ILE A 5 22.36 -9.93 14.17
C ILE A 5 22.81 -8.57 13.64
N THR A 6 23.70 -8.57 12.64
CA THR A 6 24.02 -7.37 11.88
C THR A 6 22.82 -7.04 11.01
N ALA A 7 22.01 -6.05 11.42
CA ALA A 7 20.94 -5.54 10.59
C ALA A 7 21.56 -4.82 9.39
N PHE A 8 21.29 -5.32 8.18
CA PHE A 8 21.66 -4.60 6.97
C PHE A 8 20.77 -3.36 6.83
N PRO A 9 21.31 -2.21 6.41
CA PRO A 9 20.50 -1.04 6.12
C PRO A 9 19.52 -1.39 5.01
N ILE A 10 18.23 -1.15 5.28
CA ILE A 10 17.14 -1.45 4.33
C ILE A 10 16.76 -0.24 3.49
N ALA A 11 17.09 0.96 3.95
CA ALA A 11 16.91 2.23 3.27
C ALA A 11 18.27 2.84 2.90
N LEU A 12 18.26 3.86 2.05
CA LEU A 12 19.46 4.62 1.72
C LEU A 12 20.03 5.37 2.94
N PRO A 13 21.33 5.69 2.97
CA PRO A 13 21.93 6.46 4.06
C PRO A 13 21.19 7.79 4.28
N ASN A 14 20.87 8.10 5.55
CA ASN A 14 20.12 9.29 5.96
C ASN A 14 18.63 9.32 5.54
N CYS A 15 18.08 8.20 5.06
CA CYS A 15 16.66 8.07 4.76
C CYS A 15 15.91 7.38 5.91
N PRO A 16 14.67 7.82 6.21
CA PRO A 16 13.80 7.07 7.12
C PRO A 16 13.55 5.67 6.58
N ASP A 17 13.66 4.66 7.45
CA ASP A 17 13.48 3.24 7.13
C ASP A 17 12.13 2.70 7.59
N SER A 18 11.26 3.56 8.13
CA SER A 18 10.00 3.17 8.74
C SER A 18 8.98 4.32 8.75
N CYS A 19 7.70 3.93 8.74
CA CYS A 19 6.56 4.82 8.92
C CYS A 19 5.57 4.13 9.85
N GLY A 20 5.51 4.58 11.11
CA GLY A 20 4.75 3.88 12.15
C GLY A 20 5.33 2.48 12.38
N ASN A 21 4.50 1.45 12.19
CA ASN A 21 4.90 0.05 12.37
C ASN A 21 5.37 -0.62 11.06
N VAL A 22 5.38 0.11 9.94
CA VAL A 22 5.73 -0.44 8.62
C VAL A 22 7.17 -0.07 8.30
N LYS A 23 7.98 -1.07 7.94
CA LYS A 23 9.34 -0.86 7.41
C LYS A 23 9.26 -0.37 5.97
N ILE A 24 10.07 0.62 5.61
CA ILE A 24 10.14 1.24 4.28
C ILE A 24 11.53 0.97 3.69
N PRO A 25 11.73 -0.18 3.03
CA PRO A 25 12.98 -0.50 2.37
C PRO A 25 13.07 0.16 0.98
N TYR A 26 14.29 0.44 0.53
CA TYR A 26 14.54 0.80 -0.87
C TYR A 26 14.06 -0.36 -1.78
N PRO A 27 13.34 -0.11 -2.89
CA PRO A 27 13.21 1.15 -3.63
C PRO A 27 12.19 2.15 -3.08
N PHE A 28 11.45 1.82 -2.02
CA PHE A 28 10.49 2.73 -1.41
C PHE A 28 11.15 3.77 -0.50
N GLY A 29 10.47 4.89 -0.30
CA GLY A 29 10.95 5.97 0.56
C GLY A 29 9.89 7.02 0.83
N THR A 30 10.06 7.74 1.94
CA THR A 30 9.08 8.73 2.43
C THR A 30 9.45 10.17 2.13
N THR A 31 10.65 10.41 1.60
CA THR A 31 11.19 11.75 1.31
C THR A 31 11.88 11.75 -0.04
N GLU A 32 11.98 12.93 -0.66
CA GLU A 32 12.70 13.11 -1.91
C GLU A 32 14.15 12.59 -1.81
N GLY A 33 14.62 11.91 -2.86
CA GLY A 33 15.94 11.28 -2.89
C GLY A 33 16.05 9.95 -2.12
N CYS A 34 15.01 9.52 -1.40
CA CYS A 34 15.00 8.28 -0.63
C CYS A 34 14.22 7.12 -1.27
N TYR A 35 13.58 7.36 -2.41
CA TYR A 35 12.90 6.34 -3.20
C TYR A 35 13.46 6.30 -4.61
N LEU A 36 13.27 5.18 -5.31
CA LEU A 36 13.59 5.05 -6.71
C LEU A 36 12.67 5.98 -7.53
N ASN A 37 13.26 7.00 -8.13
CA ASN A 37 12.55 7.85 -9.08
C ASN A 37 12.62 7.19 -10.46
N ASP A 38 11.53 6.55 -10.88
CA ASP A 38 11.44 5.93 -12.19
C ASP A 38 10.98 6.94 -13.23
N THR A 39 11.95 7.63 -13.83
CA THR A 39 11.73 8.63 -14.89
C THR A 39 11.19 8.04 -16.20
N ALA A 40 11.08 6.71 -16.32
CA ALA A 40 10.52 6.07 -17.52
C ALA A 40 8.98 6.07 -17.52
N ASN A 41 8.36 6.30 -16.37
CA ASN A 41 6.92 6.39 -16.25
C ASN A 41 6.51 7.85 -15.98
N ILE A 42 5.52 8.34 -16.73
CA ILE A 42 5.04 9.74 -16.70
C ILE A 42 4.43 10.14 -15.35
N ASP A 43 4.08 9.16 -14.51
CA ASP A 43 3.55 9.38 -13.18
C ASP A 43 4.67 9.27 -12.15
N ASP A 44 5.17 10.42 -11.70
CA ASP A 44 6.16 10.50 -10.62
C ASP A 44 5.63 9.78 -9.36
N GLY A 45 6.44 8.87 -8.78
CA GLY A 45 6.23 8.40 -7.40
C GLY A 45 5.65 7.00 -7.18
N TYR A 46 5.83 6.04 -8.10
CA TYR A 46 5.46 4.63 -7.87
C TYR A 46 6.07 4.01 -6.60
N TYR A 47 7.18 4.55 -6.11
CA TYR A 47 7.87 4.09 -4.90
C TYR A 47 7.78 5.09 -3.74
N PHE A 48 7.06 6.20 -3.91
CA PHE A 48 6.87 7.18 -2.85
C PHE A 48 5.83 6.68 -1.86
N ILE A 49 6.19 6.66 -0.58
CA ILE A 49 5.30 6.35 0.53
C ILE A 49 4.97 7.64 1.27
N ASN A 50 3.74 8.10 1.13
CA ASN A 50 3.23 9.21 1.91
C ASN A 50 3.02 8.78 3.36
N CYS A 51 3.88 9.27 4.27
CA CYS A 51 3.82 8.97 5.69
C CYS A 51 3.17 10.13 6.46
N THR A 52 1.88 10.39 6.22
CA THR A 52 1.12 11.40 6.98
C THR A 52 0.45 10.77 8.20
N SER A 53 0.07 11.61 9.18
CA SER A 53 -0.67 11.13 10.35
C SER A 53 -2.17 11.08 10.05
N ASN A 54 -2.84 10.04 10.53
CA ASN A 54 -4.28 9.90 10.45
C ASN A 54 -5.00 10.90 11.39
N ALA A 55 -6.33 10.89 11.40
CA ALA A 55 -7.14 11.75 12.27
C ALA A 55 -6.87 11.58 13.78
N GLN A 56 -6.23 10.48 14.17
CA GLN A 56 -5.85 10.17 15.55
C GLN A 56 -4.37 10.51 15.84
N GLY A 57 -3.65 11.11 14.89
CA GLY A 57 -2.24 11.48 15.02
C GLY A 57 -1.27 10.30 14.87
N GLN A 58 -1.73 9.14 14.39
CA GLN A 58 -0.88 7.97 14.18
C GLN A 58 -0.32 7.97 12.75
N PRO A 59 0.97 7.63 12.55
CA PRO A 59 1.54 7.51 11.21
C PRO A 59 0.80 6.47 10.37
N GLN A 60 0.38 6.86 9.17
CA GLN A 60 -0.35 6.04 8.21
C GLN A 60 0.42 6.03 6.89
N PRO A 61 1.21 4.99 6.60
CA PRO A 61 1.92 4.88 5.34
C PRO A 61 0.92 4.62 4.21
N MET A 62 0.99 5.44 3.17
CA MET A 62 0.12 5.34 2.00
C MET A 62 0.97 5.33 0.73
N ILE A 63 0.62 4.44 -0.20
CA ILE A 63 1.14 4.46 -1.57
C ILE A 63 0.02 4.97 -2.47
N TRP A 64 0.27 6.08 -3.15
CA TRP A 64 -0.76 6.91 -3.77
C TRP A 64 -1.83 7.33 -2.75
N ASN A 65 -2.97 6.64 -2.73
CA ASN A 65 -4.06 6.86 -1.77
C ASN A 65 -4.45 5.57 -1.02
N LEU A 66 -3.67 4.50 -1.15
CA LEU A 66 -3.95 3.19 -0.55
C LEU A 66 -3.06 2.96 0.67
N ASN A 67 -3.64 2.42 1.74
CA ASN A 67 -2.87 2.14 2.95
C ASN A 67 -1.90 1.00 2.70
N VAL A 68 -0.65 1.19 3.09
CA VAL A 68 0.34 0.11 3.10
C VAL A 68 0.30 -0.56 4.46
N THR A 69 0.10 -1.87 4.50
CA THR A 69 0.08 -2.64 5.76
C THR A 69 1.44 -3.26 6.06
N SER A 70 2.17 -3.65 5.03
CA SER A 70 3.48 -4.30 5.14
C SER A 70 4.26 -4.21 3.83
N ILE A 71 5.57 -4.18 3.95
CA ILE A 71 6.50 -4.36 2.83
C ILE A 71 7.48 -5.47 3.22
N SER A 72 7.53 -6.54 2.44
CA SER A 72 8.40 -7.69 2.67
C SER A 72 9.53 -7.70 1.65
N MET A 73 10.75 -7.42 2.12
CA MET A 73 11.95 -7.54 1.27
C MET A 73 12.27 -8.99 0.92
N GLU A 74 12.00 -9.92 1.84
CA GLU A 74 12.29 -11.35 1.67
C GLU A 74 11.44 -11.96 0.56
N LEU A 75 10.18 -11.51 0.44
CA LEU A 75 9.23 -11.98 -0.56
C LEU A 75 9.20 -11.07 -1.80
N GLY A 76 9.71 -9.84 -1.70
CA GLY A 76 9.60 -8.83 -2.77
C GLY A 76 8.15 -8.34 -2.95
N GLU A 77 7.41 -8.23 -1.86
CA GLU A 77 5.96 -7.97 -1.88
C GLU A 77 5.60 -6.73 -1.06
N ILE A 78 4.55 -6.04 -1.51
CA ILE A 78 3.90 -4.96 -0.78
C ILE A 78 2.43 -5.32 -0.57
N ASP A 79 1.99 -5.24 0.68
CA ASP A 79 0.60 -5.46 1.03
C ASP A 79 -0.09 -4.11 1.18
N ILE A 80 -1.17 -3.93 0.41
CA ILE A 80 -1.99 -2.73 0.39
C ILE A 80 -3.44 -3.04 0.74
N GLN A 81 -4.09 -2.09 1.39
CA GLN A 81 -5.52 -2.16 1.65
C GLN A 81 -6.28 -1.37 0.59
N MET A 82 -7.05 -2.09 -0.23
CA MET A 82 -7.94 -1.52 -1.23
C MET A 82 -9.22 -0.94 -0.63
N TYR A 83 -9.83 0.00 -1.34
CA TYR A 83 -11.17 0.49 -1.02
C TYR A 83 -12.23 -0.58 -1.24
N ASN A 84 -13.33 -0.48 -0.48
CA ASN A 84 -14.49 -1.33 -0.69
C ASN A 84 -15.19 -0.97 -2.01
N SER A 85 -15.59 -1.99 -2.75
CA SER A 85 -16.61 -1.85 -3.79
C SER A 85 -17.98 -2.03 -3.14
N ILE A 86 -18.91 -1.13 -3.40
CA ILE A 86 -20.26 -1.16 -2.84
C ILE A 86 -21.24 -1.25 -3.99
N ASP A 87 -22.09 -2.27 -3.95
CA ASP A 87 -23.20 -2.45 -4.87
C ASP A 87 -24.45 -2.83 -4.07
N CYS A 88 -25.28 -1.83 -3.76
CA CYS A 88 -26.46 -1.96 -2.91
C CYS A 88 -27.72 -1.53 -3.67
N TYR A 89 -28.83 -2.18 -3.36
CA TYR A 89 -30.13 -1.96 -4.01
C TYR A 89 -31.26 -1.95 -2.98
N ASP A 90 -32.35 -1.24 -3.28
CA ASP A 90 -33.59 -1.33 -2.50
C ASP A 90 -34.37 -2.61 -2.82
N GLN A 91 -35.51 -2.82 -2.15
CA GLN A 91 -36.37 -4.00 -2.36
C GLN A 91 -36.95 -4.10 -3.79
N SER A 92 -36.96 -3.00 -4.53
CA SER A 92 -37.45 -2.94 -5.91
C SER A 92 -36.32 -3.09 -6.94
N GLY A 93 -35.06 -3.27 -6.48
CA GLY A 93 -33.87 -3.32 -7.34
C GLY A 93 -33.32 -1.96 -7.75
N THR A 94 -33.76 -0.87 -7.11
CA THR A 94 -33.23 0.47 -7.39
C THR A 94 -31.85 0.63 -6.75
N PRO A 95 -30.81 1.06 -7.48
CA PRO A 95 -29.49 1.32 -6.91
C PRO A 95 -29.56 2.32 -5.75
N LEU A 96 -28.94 1.96 -4.63
CA LEU A 96 -28.78 2.85 -3.48
C LEU A 96 -27.43 3.58 -3.55
N SER A 97 -27.38 4.76 -2.94
CA SER A 97 -26.14 5.54 -2.82
C SER A 97 -25.56 5.37 -1.41
N PRO A 98 -24.24 5.14 -1.26
CA PRO A 98 -23.23 5.15 -2.31
C PRO A 98 -23.04 3.78 -3.00
N ASN A 99 -23.11 3.76 -4.33
CA ASN A 99 -22.58 2.68 -5.15
C ASN A 99 -21.23 3.11 -5.74
N ASN A 100 -20.24 2.23 -5.68
CA ASN A 100 -18.93 2.48 -6.23
C ASN A 100 -18.23 1.19 -6.68
N THR A 101 -17.47 1.31 -7.77
CA THR A 101 -16.57 0.26 -8.23
C THR A 101 -15.15 0.62 -7.85
N ALA A 102 -14.48 -0.25 -7.08
CA ALA A 102 -13.08 -0.09 -6.74
C ALA A 102 -12.19 -0.62 -7.87
N THR A 103 -11.30 0.23 -8.39
CA THR A 103 -10.35 -0.13 -9.46
C THR A 103 -8.92 0.03 -8.95
N LEU A 104 -8.05 -0.92 -9.29
CA LEU A 104 -6.62 -0.86 -9.02
C LEU A 104 -5.85 -0.77 -10.34
N TYR A 105 -5.08 0.30 -10.53
CA TYR A 105 -4.18 0.48 -11.66
C TYR A 105 -2.74 0.52 -11.16
N VAL A 106 -1.96 -0.52 -11.47
CA VAL A 106 -0.59 -0.72 -10.96
C VAL A 106 0.35 -1.21 -12.07
N PRO A 107 0.72 -0.35 -13.05
CA PRO A 107 1.53 -0.78 -14.18
C PRO A 107 2.93 -1.28 -13.80
N SER A 108 3.49 -0.78 -12.69
CA SER A 108 4.83 -1.14 -12.20
C SER A 108 4.85 -2.35 -11.27
N PHE A 109 3.68 -2.94 -10.95
CA PHE A 109 3.57 -4.06 -10.01
C PHE A 109 2.70 -5.19 -10.57
N THR A 110 2.98 -6.42 -10.14
CA THR A 110 2.13 -7.57 -10.45
C THR A 110 1.26 -7.91 -9.25
N VAL A 111 -0.04 -8.07 -9.48
CA VAL A 111 -1.01 -8.44 -8.45
C VAL A 111 -0.93 -9.95 -8.17
N SER A 112 -0.69 -10.32 -6.90
CA SER A 112 -0.48 -11.74 -6.53
C SER A 112 -1.75 -12.58 -6.62
N VAL A 113 -1.83 -13.48 -7.59
CA VAL A 113 -3.03 -14.32 -7.81
C VAL A 113 -3.35 -15.29 -6.65
N THR A 114 -2.42 -15.51 -5.71
CA THR A 114 -2.59 -16.46 -4.60
C THR A 114 -2.69 -15.81 -3.22
N LYS A 115 -2.24 -14.55 -3.06
CA LYS A 115 -2.19 -13.88 -1.75
C LYS A 115 -3.24 -12.77 -1.58
N ASN A 116 -3.96 -12.42 -2.64
CA ASN A 116 -5.08 -11.50 -2.51
C ASN A 116 -6.20 -12.11 -1.67
N LYS A 117 -6.75 -11.31 -0.75
CA LYS A 117 -7.92 -11.66 0.04
C LYS A 117 -9.11 -10.80 -0.39
N PHE A 118 -10.04 -11.41 -1.11
CA PHE A 118 -11.33 -10.80 -1.45
C PHE A 118 -12.40 -11.34 -0.50
N VAL A 119 -13.19 -10.44 0.09
CA VAL A 119 -14.33 -10.80 0.92
C VAL A 119 -15.54 -10.07 0.35
N ALA A 120 -16.58 -10.83 0.04
CA ALA A 120 -17.86 -10.30 -0.41
C ALA A 120 -18.91 -10.59 0.67
N VAL A 121 -19.79 -9.63 0.91
CA VAL A 121 -20.91 -9.75 1.85
C VAL A 121 -22.15 -9.22 1.17
N GLY A 122 -23.16 -10.05 0.98
CA GLY A 122 -24.42 -9.66 0.39
C GLY A 122 -25.39 -10.83 0.26
N CYS A 123 -26.58 -10.54 -0.25
CA CYS A 123 -27.52 -11.58 -0.64
C CYS A 123 -27.15 -12.24 -1.99
N ASP A 124 -26.38 -11.52 -2.82
CA ASP A 124 -25.95 -11.94 -4.17
C ASP A 124 -24.45 -12.29 -4.25
N THR A 125 -23.86 -12.70 -3.11
CA THR A 125 -22.43 -13.04 -2.99
C THR A 125 -22.17 -14.51 -2.83
#